data_AF-A0A8X6FQ18-F1
#
_entry.id   AF-A0A8X6FQ18-F1
#
_cell.length_a   1.000
_cell.length_b   1.000
_cell.length_c   1.000
_cell.angle_alpha   90.00
_cell.angle_beta   90.00
_cell.angle_gamma   90.00
#
_symmetry.space_group_name_H-M   'P 1'
#
loop_
_entity.id
_entity.type
_entity.pdbx_description
1 polymer ?
#
loop_
_entity_poly.entity_id
_entity_poly.type
_entity_poly.pdbx_seq_one_letter_code
_entity_poly.pdbx_strand_id
1 'polypeptide(L)'
;KFPTLEILEKCSEQCNEACEEVSYSLRTEVKFDQAEKCGKDANCKKKDLILYFIFNRMEIERFVHEAKYESVEMFSYIGGYMGMWLGISLVSLFDLLETLICLAIYPFRNNKKNKKQSITRNV
;
A
#
# COMPACT_ATOMS: atom_id res chain seq x y z
N LYS A 1 -2.39 30.57 35.78
CA LYS A 1 -3.79 30.11 35.56
C LYS A 1 -3.69 28.97 34.57
N PHE A 2 -3.87 27.73 35.03
CA PHE A 2 -3.80 26.55 34.16
C PHE A 2 -5.05 26.51 33.26
N PRO A 3 -4.92 26.08 32.00
CA PRO A 3 -6.09 25.89 31.14
C PRO A 3 -7.01 24.82 31.75
N THR A 4 -8.32 25.02 31.60
CA THR A 4 -9.35 24.04 32.00
C THR A 4 -9.32 22.84 31.04
N LEU A 5 -9.72 21.66 31.52
CA LEU A 5 -9.69 20.40 30.75
C LEU A 5 -10.45 20.49 29.41
N GLU A 6 -11.54 21.26 29.36
CA GLU A 6 -12.34 21.49 28.14
C GLU A 6 -11.58 22.19 27.00
N ILE A 7 -10.60 23.03 27.34
CA ILE A 7 -9.75 23.71 26.35
C ILE A 7 -8.72 22.73 25.79
N LEU A 8 -8.21 21.83 26.62
CA LEU A 8 -7.23 20.83 26.23
C LEU A 8 -7.83 19.79 25.27
N GLU A 9 -9.07 19.37 25.53
CA GLU A 9 -9.82 18.42 24.69
C GLU A 9 -10.08 19.00 23.30
N LYS A 10 -10.56 20.25 23.22
CA LYS A 10 -10.76 20.94 21.93
C LYS A 10 -9.48 21.15 21.14
N CYS A 11 -8.35 21.38 21.81
CA CYS A 11 -7.05 21.48 21.15
C CYS A 11 -6.56 20.12 20.62
N SER A 12 -6.86 19.02 21.32
CA SER A 12 -6.49 17.67 20.86
C SER A 12 -7.27 17.22 19.64
N GLU A 13 -8.52 17.64 19.47
CA GLU A 13 -9.31 17.32 18.26
C GLU A 13 -8.82 18.05 17.00
N GLN A 14 -8.16 19.19 17.17
CA GLN A 14 -7.64 19.99 16.05
C GLN A 14 -6.21 19.61 15.65
N CYS A 15 -5.46 18.98 16.55
CA CYS A 15 -4.10 18.53 16.29
C CYS A 15 -4.09 17.04 15.97
N ASN A 16 -4.14 16.72 14.66
CA ASN A 16 -3.76 15.39 14.19
C ASN A 16 -2.25 15.22 14.20
N GLU A 17 -1.80 13.96 14.20
CA GLU A 17 -0.38 13.62 14.06
C GLU A 17 0.21 14.26 12.80
N ALA A 18 1.43 14.79 12.92
CA ALA A 18 2.11 15.43 11.81
C ALA A 18 2.53 14.39 10.75
N CYS A 19 2.35 14.70 9.47
CA CYS A 19 2.80 13.83 8.38
C CYS A 19 4.33 13.75 8.27
N GLU A 20 5.03 14.75 8.78
CA GLU A 20 6.49 14.79 8.87
C GLU A 20 6.88 15.23 10.28
N GLU A 21 7.57 14.34 11.00
CA GLU A 21 8.08 14.61 12.34
C GLU A 21 9.57 14.29 12.39
N VAL A 22 10.34 15.21 13.00
CA VAL A 22 11.78 15.02 13.24
C VAL A 22 12.00 14.98 14.74
N SER A 23 12.39 13.81 15.25
CA SER A 23 12.70 13.62 16.66
C SER A 23 14.20 13.36 16.85
N TYR A 24 14.76 13.89 17.94
CA TYR A 24 16.16 13.72 18.30
C TYR A 24 16.25 12.98 19.64
N SER A 25 16.98 11.87 19.67
CA SER A 25 17.29 11.19 20.93
C SER A 25 18.43 11.91 21.65
N LEU A 26 18.16 12.41 22.85
CA LEU A 26 19.12 13.20 23.63
C LEU A 26 19.80 12.32 24.69
N ARG A 27 21.13 12.32 24.69
CA ARG A 27 21.93 11.74 25.78
C ARG A 27 22.73 12.86 26.45
N THR A 28 22.42 13.14 27.70
CA THR A 28 23.04 14.23 28.46
C THR A 28 24.12 13.68 29.39
N GLU A 29 25.33 14.22 29.28
CA GLU A 29 26.42 13.93 30.22
C GLU A 29 26.85 15.23 30.89
N VAL A 30 26.77 15.28 32.21
CA VAL A 30 27.09 16.48 33.01
C VAL A 30 28.44 16.29 33.68
N LYS A 31 29.39 17.18 33.41
CA LYS A 31 30.67 17.27 34.12
C LYS A 31 30.67 18.53 34.97
N PHE A 32 30.91 18.36 36.27
CA PHE A 32 31.11 19.48 37.18
C PHE A 32 32.60 19.75 37.30
N ASP A 33 33.02 20.97 37.03
CA ASP A 33 34.39 21.38 37.32
C ASP A 33 34.53 21.60 38.84
N GLN A 34 35.26 20.70 39.50
CA GLN A 34 35.58 20.78 40.92
C GLN A 34 36.96 21.43 41.16
N ALA A 35 37.63 21.93 40.11
CA ALA A 35 39.01 22.41 40.19
C ALA A 35 39.18 23.87 40.63
N GLU A 36 38.13 24.70 40.60
CA GLU A 36 38.22 26.06 41.14
C GLU A 36 38.10 26.05 42.66
N LYS A 37 39.26 26.04 43.33
CA LYS A 37 39.35 26.52 44.72
C LYS A 37 39.01 28.00 44.72
N CYS A 38 37.73 28.32 44.87
CA CYS A 38 37.31 29.69 45.14
C CYS A 38 38.11 30.23 46.33
N GLY A 39 38.85 31.31 46.09
CA GLY A 39 39.50 32.08 47.14
C GLY A 39 38.48 32.71 48.10
N LYS A 40 38.94 33.64 48.94
CA LYS A 40 38.10 34.34 49.94
C LYS A 40 37.13 35.37 49.35
N ASP A 41 36.61 35.14 48.14
CA ASP A 41 35.69 36.04 47.46
C ASP A 41 34.25 35.51 47.52
N ALA A 42 33.36 36.27 48.17
CA ALA A 42 31.95 35.92 48.35
C ALA A 42 31.16 35.85 47.02
N ASN A 43 31.72 36.37 45.92
CA ASN A 43 31.10 36.41 44.59
C ASN A 43 31.72 35.42 43.60
N CYS A 44 32.56 34.47 44.06
CA CYS A 44 33.23 33.49 43.20
C CYS A 44 32.27 32.46 42.55
N LYS A 45 30.96 32.56 42.79
CA LYS A 45 29.93 31.68 42.23
C LYS A 45 29.41 32.17 40.88
N LYS A 46 30.29 32.56 39.94
CA LYS A 46 29.88 32.65 38.54
C LYS A 46 29.90 31.24 37.98
N LYS A 47 28.71 30.63 37.91
CA LYS A 47 28.54 29.30 37.36
C LYS A 47 28.43 29.44 35.84
N ASP A 48 29.56 29.37 35.16
CA ASP A 48 29.55 29.27 33.71
C ASP A 48 29.04 27.89 33.32
N LEU A 49 28.00 27.86 32.48
CA LEU A 49 27.39 26.64 31.98
C LEU A 49 27.76 26.49 30.52
N ILE A 50 28.66 25.55 30.23
CA ILE A 50 29.09 25.24 28.87
C ILE A 50 28.29 24.05 28.37
N LEU A 51 27.53 24.25 27.30
CA LEU A 51 26.74 23.21 26.63
C LEU A 51 27.45 22.78 25.36
N TYR A 52 27.73 21.49 25.24
CA TYR A 52 28.24 20.88 24.01
C TYR A 52 27.15 20.02 23.38
N PHE A 53 26.77 20.36 22.15
CA PHE A 53 25.88 19.54 21.32
C PHE A 53 26.75 18.71 20.37
N ILE A 54 26.76 17.39 20.56
CA ILE A 54 27.58 16.47 19.77
C ILE A 54 26.68 15.40 19.17
N PHE A 55 26.69 15.26 17.85
CA PHE A 55 26.02 14.16 17.15
C PHE A 55 26.92 12.92 17.20
N ASN A 56 26.52 11.89 17.94
CA ASN A 56 27.31 10.67 18.10
C ASN A 56 27.39 9.83 16.81
N ARG A 57 26.38 9.96 15.93
CA ARG A 57 26.32 9.34 14.60
C ARG A 57 25.68 10.32 13.62
N MET A 58 26.20 10.34 12.39
CA MET A 58 25.60 11.09 11.27
C MET A 58 24.61 10.22 10.48
N GLU A 59 23.98 9.25 11.14
CA GLU A 59 23.01 8.34 10.54
C GLU A 59 21.61 8.88 10.86
N ILE A 60 20.83 9.17 9.82
CA ILE A 60 19.45 9.63 9.95
C ILE A 60 18.55 8.43 9.69
N GLU A 61 17.84 7.96 10.70
CA GLU A 61 16.79 6.95 10.54
C GLU A 61 15.53 7.63 10.04
N ARG A 62 15.04 7.21 8.87
CA ARG A 62 13.81 7.72 8.27
C ARG A 62 12.75 6.63 8.27
N PHE A 63 11.63 6.88 8.94
CA PHE A 63 10.44 6.04 8.89
C PHE A 63 9.46 6.65 7.88
N VAL A 64 9.13 5.91 6.82
CA VAL A 64 8.16 6.33 5.81
C VAL A 64 6.99 5.35 5.86
N HIS A 65 5.79 5.89 6.03
CA HIS A 65 4.56 5.10 5.96
C HIS A 65 4.04 5.12 4.53
N GLU A 66 4.14 3.98 3.84
CA GLU A 66 3.59 3.79 2.50
C GLU A 66 2.28 2.99 2.56
N ALA A 67 1.35 3.31 1.66
CA ALA A 67 0.10 2.58 1.56
C ALA A 67 0.39 1.14 1.11
N LYS A 68 -0.05 0.15 1.90
CA LYS A 68 0.17 -1.28 1.62
C LYS A 68 -0.55 -1.77 0.36
N TYR A 69 -1.66 -1.13 0.01
CA TYR A 69 -2.48 -1.48 -1.15
C TYR A 69 -2.82 -0.24 -1.94
N GLU A 70 -2.43 -0.22 -3.20
CA GLU A 70 -2.81 0.83 -4.13
C GLU A 70 -4.04 0.40 -4.96
N SER A 71 -4.87 1.37 -5.37
CA SER A 71 -6.07 1.08 -6.15
C SER A 71 -5.79 0.25 -7.41
N VAL A 72 -4.64 0.48 -8.05
CA VAL A 72 -4.16 -0.29 -9.21
C VAL A 72 -3.92 -1.76 -8.91
N GLU A 73 -3.47 -2.11 -7.71
CA GLU A 73 -3.28 -3.51 -7.31
C GLU A 73 -4.61 -4.22 -7.14
N MET A 74 -5.61 -3.54 -6.57
CA MET A 74 -6.97 -4.07 -6.45
C MET A 74 -7.60 -4.34 -7.81
N PHE A 75 -7.45 -3.40 -8.76
CA PHE A 75 -7.92 -3.60 -10.13
C PHE A 75 -7.19 -4.74 -10.84
N SER A 76 -5.89 -4.92 -10.57
CA SER A 76 -5.11 -6.05 -11.10
C SER A 76 -5.64 -7.41 -10.59
N TYR A 77 -5.92 -7.53 -9.30
CA TYR A 77 -6.51 -8.76 -8.73
C TYR A 77 -7.88 -9.07 -9.33
N ILE A 78 -8.78 -8.07 -9.36
CA ILE A 78 -10.13 -8.27 -9.90
C ILE A 78 -10.07 -8.60 -11.39
N GLY A 79 -9.26 -7.87 -12.15
CA GLY A 79 -9.05 -8.11 -13.58
C GLY A 79 -8.47 -9.49 -13.86
N GLY A 80 -7.53 -9.96 -13.05
CA GLY A 80 -6.94 -11.30 -13.15
C GLY A 80 -7.98 -12.41 -12.95
N TYR A 81 -8.76 -12.34 -11.87
CA TYR A 81 -9.83 -13.33 -11.63
C TYR A 81 -10.90 -13.28 -12.71
N MET A 82 -11.42 -12.09 -13.04
CA MET A 82 -12.43 -11.94 -14.08
C MET A 82 -11.94 -12.44 -15.44
N GLY A 83 -10.69 -12.13 -15.81
CA GLY A 83 -10.06 -12.62 -17.03
C GLY A 83 -9.94 -14.14 -17.09
N MET A 84 -9.58 -14.79 -15.97
CA MET A 84 -9.51 -16.25 -15.89
C MET A 84 -10.89 -16.90 -16.06
N TRP A 85 -11.90 -16.40 -15.35
CA TRP A 85 -13.28 -16.91 -15.45
C TRP A 85 -13.87 -16.70 -16.85
N LEU A 86 -13.63 -15.54 -17.45
CA LEU A 86 -14.06 -15.25 -18.83
C LEU A 86 -13.32 -16.13 -19.84
N GLY A 87 -12.02 -16.37 -19.65
CA GLY A 87 -11.23 -17.24 -20.52
C GLY A 87 -11.75 -18.68 -20.55
N ILE A 88 -12.04 -19.26 -19.38
CA ILE A 88 -12.63 -20.62 -19.28
C ILE A 88 -14.01 -20.66 -19.92
N SER A 89 -14.84 -19.64 -19.66
CA SER A 89 -16.18 -19.53 -20.25
C SER A 89 -16.14 -19.47 -21.78
N LEU A 90 -15.16 -18.76 -22.34
CA LEU A 90 -14.97 -18.63 -23.79
C LEU A 90 -14.64 -19.97 -24.46
N VAL A 91 -13.79 -20.80 -23.84
CA VAL A 91 -13.47 -22.15 -24.35
C VAL A 91 -14.73 -22.99 -24.45
N SER A 92 -15.56 -23.00 -23.39
CA SER A 92 -16.83 -23.73 -23.41
C SER A 92 -17.80 -23.24 -24.50
N LEU A 93 -17.81 -21.92 -24.78
CA LEU A 93 -18.62 -21.37 -25.86
C LEU A 93 -18.13 -21.82 -27.25
N PHE A 94 -16.81 -21.92 -27.45
CA PHE A 94 -16.25 -22.44 -28.70
C PHE A 94 -16.60 -23.91 -28.93
N ASP A 95 -16.55 -24.76 -27.91
CA ASP A 95 -16.94 -26.16 -28.00
C ASP A 95 -18.43 -26.32 -28.36
N LEU A 96 -19.29 -25.48 -27.79
CA LEU A 96 -20.72 -25.44 -28.14
C LEU A 96 -20.93 -24.98 -29.59
N LEU A 97 -20.18 -23.97 -30.03
CA LEU A 97 -20.26 -23.44 -31.40
C LEU A 97 -19.80 -24.48 -32.43
N GLU A 98 -18.73 -25.24 -32.15
CA GLU A 98 -18.29 -26.35 -33.00
C GLU A 98 -19.37 -27.45 -33.08
N THR A 99 -19.95 -27.81 -31.94
CA THR A 99 -21.03 -28.81 -31.87
C THR A 99 -22.26 -28.36 -32.68
N LEU A 100 -22.65 -27.09 -32.58
CA LEU A 100 -23.76 -26.52 -33.36
C LEU A 100 -23.47 -26.52 -34.86
N ILE A 101 -22.25 -26.18 -35.29
CA ILE A 101 -21.86 -26.23 -36.70
C ILE A 101 -21.90 -27.67 -37.22
N CYS A 102 -21.37 -28.63 -36.46
CA CYS A 102 -21.42 -30.05 -36.82
C CYS A 102 -22.86 -30.55 -36.95
N LEU A 103 -23.73 -30.20 -35.99
CA LEU A 103 -25.16 -30.54 -36.03
C LEU A 103 -25.90 -29.86 -37.18
N ALA A 104 -25.54 -28.65 -37.57
CA ALA A 104 -26.17 -27.97 -38.70
C ALA A 104 -25.78 -28.57 -40.06
N ILE A 105 -24.53 -29.05 -40.20
CA ILE A 105 -24.03 -29.66 -41.45
C ILE A 105 -24.60 -31.08 -41.65
N TYR A 106 -24.80 -31.84 -40.58
CA TYR A 106 -25.32 -33.22 -40.64
C TYR A 106 -26.66 -33.37 -41.40
N PRO A 107 -27.74 -32.63 -41.11
CA PRO A 107 -29.01 -32.71 -41.83
C PRO A 107 -28.91 -32.17 -43.25
N PHE A 108 -28.08 -31.13 -43.49
CA PHE A 108 -27.83 -30.61 -44.83
C PHE A 108 -27.18 -31.65 -45.75
N ARG A 109 -26.30 -32.51 -45.20
CA ARG A 109 -25.67 -33.61 -45.95
C ARG A 109 -26.63 -34.77 -46.20
N ASN A 110 -27.54 -35.07 -45.27
CA ASN A 110 -28.54 -36.13 -45.43
C ASN A 110 -29.63 -35.76 -46.45
N ASN A 111 -30.08 -34.51 -46.45
CA ASN A 111 -31.06 -34.02 -47.43
C ASN A 111 -30.52 -34.02 -48.88
N LYS A 112 -29.21 -33.78 -49.08
CA LYS A 112 -28.57 -33.94 -50.41
C LYS A 112 -28.49 -35.40 -50.88
N LYS A 113 -28.38 -36.38 -49.98
CA LYS A 113 -28.36 -37.82 -50.33
C LYS A 113 -29.75 -38.34 -50.72
N ASN A 114 -30.78 -37.95 -49.98
CA ASN A 114 -32.17 -38.34 -50.29
C ASN A 114 -32.63 -37.78 -51.66
N LYS A 115 -32.18 -36.57 -52.02
CA LYS A 115 -32.48 -35.97 -53.34
C LYS A 115 -31.73 -36.63 -54.50
N LYS A 116 -30.56 -37.25 -54.27
CA LYS A 116 -29.86 -38.06 -55.29
C LYS A 116 -30.53 -39.43 -55.48
N GLN A 117 -30.97 -40.06 -54.40
CA GLN A 117 -31.60 -41.39 -54.45
C GLN A 117 -33.01 -41.36 -55.08
N SER A 118 -33.72 -40.23 -55.03
CA SER A 118 -35.00 -40.06 -55.75
C SER A 118 -34.86 -39.81 -57.25
N ILE A 119 -33.69 -39.36 -57.73
CA ILE A 119 -33.44 -39.12 -59.16
C ILE A 119 -32.95 -40.40 -59.85
N THR A 120 -32.15 -41.24 -59.17
CA THR A 120 -31.67 -42.53 -59.73
C THR A 120 -32.71 -43.65 -59.66
N ARG A 121 -33.87 -43.44 -59.01
CA ARG A 121 -34.98 -44.42 -58.94
C ARG A 121 -36.05 -44.20 -60.03
N ASN A 122 -35.91 -43.15 -60.85
CA ASN A 122 -36.77 -42.79 -61.98
C ASN A 122 -36.00 -42.79 -63.32
N VAL A 123 -34.96 -43.63 -63.43
CA VAL A 123 -34.28 -43.96 -64.70
C VAL A 123 -34.28 -45.47 -64.84
#